data_AF-A0A2M8ITF0-F1
#
_entry.id   AF-A0A2M8ITF0-F1
#
_cell.length_a   1.000
_cell.length_b   1.000
_cell.length_c   1.000
_cell.angle_alpha   90.00
_cell.angle_beta   90.00
_cell.angle_gamma   90.00
#
_symmetry.space_group_name_H-M   'P 1'
#
loop_
_entity.id
_entity.type
_entity.pdbx_description
1 polymer ?
#
loop_
_entity_poly.entity_id
_entity_poly.type
_entity_poly.pdbx_seq_one_letter_code
_entity_poly.pdbx_strand_id
1 'polypeptide(L)'
;MIPRFDYHLTSAERPRLGLIVLQADERIESDFRRLIPAGTDLFVSRIASGREVTPDTLAEMEARLPASAALLPQARAFDAIGYACTSGAAQIGPAAVA
;
A
#
# COMPACT_ATOMS: atom_id res chain seq x y z
N MET A 1 -29.18 -10.43 -27.29
CA MET A 1 -29.59 -9.79 -26.02
C MET A 1 -28.60 -10.27 -24.96
N ILE A 2 -27.81 -9.38 -24.36
CA ILE A 2 -26.82 -9.77 -23.34
C ILE A 2 -27.57 -9.99 -22.03
N PRO A 3 -27.40 -11.11 -21.31
CA PRO A 3 -28.08 -11.33 -20.04
C PRO A 3 -27.61 -10.29 -19.00
N ARG A 4 -28.54 -9.64 -18.30
CA ARG A 4 -28.22 -8.89 -17.08
C ARG A 4 -28.26 -9.86 -15.92
N PHE A 5 -27.15 -9.97 -15.21
CA PHE A 5 -27.12 -10.67 -13.93
C PHE A 5 -27.63 -9.73 -12.84
N ASP A 6 -28.51 -10.25 -11.98
CA ASP A 6 -28.97 -9.54 -10.79
C ASP A 6 -27.83 -9.48 -9.77
N TYR A 7 -27.58 -8.29 -9.23
CA TYR A 7 -26.64 -8.08 -8.14
C TYR A 7 -27.14 -7.01 -7.19
N HIS A 8 -26.73 -7.11 -5.93
CA HIS A 8 -26.96 -6.10 -4.90
C HIS A 8 -25.64 -5.44 -4.54
N LEU A 9 -25.62 -4.11 -4.56
CA LEU A 9 -24.49 -3.34 -4.06
C LEU A 9 -24.52 -3.38 -2.53
N THR A 10 -23.40 -3.76 -1.92
CA THR A 10 -23.22 -3.62 -0.46
C THR A 10 -22.98 -2.15 -0.14
N SER A 11 -23.81 -1.57 0.72
CA SER A 11 -23.72 -0.15 1.13
C SER A 11 -22.76 0.10 2.30
N ALA A 12 -22.24 -0.96 2.94
CA ALA A 12 -21.32 -0.82 4.05
C ALA A 12 -19.95 -0.39 3.53
N GLU A 13 -19.61 0.89 3.73
CA GLU A 13 -18.25 1.36 3.50
C GLU A 13 -17.32 0.74 4.55
N ARG A 14 -16.43 -0.12 4.08
CA ARG A 14 -15.36 -0.69 4.89
C ARG A 14 -14.21 0.30 5.00
N PRO A 15 -13.52 0.39 6.16
CA PRO A 15 -12.28 1.14 6.25
C PRO A 15 -11.29 0.66 5.19
N ARG A 16 -10.64 1.61 4.50
CA ARG A 16 -9.70 1.35 3.40
C ARG A 16 -8.30 1.68 3.85
N LEU A 17 -7.46 0.65 3.88
CA LEU A 17 -6.03 0.76 4.18
C LEU A 17 -5.22 0.57 2.90
N GLY A 18 -4.46 1.59 2.53
CA GLY A 18 -3.42 1.49 1.50
C GLY A 18 -2.10 1.08 2.13
N LEU A 19 -1.35 0.21 1.47
CA LEU A 19 -0.03 -0.22 1.93
C LEU A 19 0.96 -0.19 0.76
N ILE A 20 2.01 0.62 0.87
CA ILE A 20 3.13 0.64 -0.06
C ILE A 20 4.23 -0.25 0.53
N VAL A 21 4.51 -1.38 -0.14
CA VAL A 21 5.45 -2.41 0.36
C VAL A 21 6.66 -2.52 -0.56
N LEU A 22 7.77 -3.04 -0.04
CA LEU A 22 8.95 -3.29 -0.86
C LEU A 22 8.66 -4.32 -1.95
N GLN A 23 9.22 -4.13 -3.14
CA GLN A 23 9.13 -5.11 -4.22
C GLN A 23 9.59 -6.51 -3.78
N ALA A 24 10.57 -6.59 -2.88
CA ALA A 24 11.11 -7.84 -2.35
C ALA A 24 10.34 -8.41 -1.15
N ASP A 25 9.35 -7.71 -0.60
CA ASP A 25 8.58 -8.21 0.55
C ASP A 25 7.57 -9.27 0.09
N GLU A 26 7.65 -10.45 0.70
CA GLU A 26 6.77 -11.60 0.41
C GLU A 26 5.81 -11.90 1.55
N ARG A 27 5.92 -11.19 2.68
CA ARG A 27 5.26 -11.60 3.93
C ARG A 27 4.23 -10.60 4.43
N ILE A 28 4.53 -9.32 4.32
CA ILE A 28 3.77 -8.28 5.00
C ILE A 28 2.31 -8.25 4.59
N GLU A 29 1.99 -8.57 3.34
CA GLU A 29 0.60 -8.61 2.88
C GLU A 29 -0.21 -9.73 3.55
N SER A 30 0.41 -10.87 3.82
CA SER A 30 -0.22 -11.99 4.51
C SER A 30 -0.37 -11.72 6.01
N ASP A 31 0.62 -11.06 6.62
CA ASP A 31 0.59 -10.69 8.02
C ASP A 31 -0.47 -9.61 8.27
N PHE A 32 -0.54 -8.56 7.44
CA PHE A 32 -1.57 -7.52 7.56
C PHE A 32 -2.98 -8.09 7.43
N ARG A 33 -3.23 -8.99 6.48
CA ARG A 33 -4.55 -9.65 6.34
C ARG A 33 -4.97 -10.42 7.59
N ARG A 34 -4.00 -10.90 8.39
CA ARG A 34 -4.27 -11.62 9.64
C ARG A 34 -4.38 -10.69 10.85
N LEU A 35 -3.69 -9.55 10.84
CA LEU A 35 -3.57 -8.64 11.97
C LEU A 35 -4.63 -7.54 11.97
N ILE A 36 -5.11 -7.10 10.81
CA ILE A 36 -6.13 -6.04 10.74
C ILE A 36 -7.54 -6.62 10.89
N PRO A 37 -8.53 -5.82 11.34
CA PRO A 37 -9.92 -6.28 11.43
C PRO A 37 -10.45 -6.77 10.07
N ALA A 38 -11.14 -7.91 10.06
CA ALA A 38 -11.67 -8.55 8.84
C ALA A 38 -12.65 -7.68 8.01
N GLY A 39 -13.14 -6.59 8.61
CA GLY A 39 -13.95 -5.58 7.94
C GLY A 39 -13.16 -4.50 7.21
N THR A 40 -11.83 -4.58 7.16
CA THR A 40 -10.95 -3.59 6.51
C THR A 40 -10.57 -4.07 5.12
N ASP A 41 -10.71 -3.20 4.12
CA ASP A 41 -10.23 -3.46 2.78
C ASP A 41 -8.75 -3.04 2.66
N LEU A 42 -7.88 -4.02 2.37
CA LEU A 42 -6.44 -3.83 2.21
C LEU A 42 -6.09 -3.72 0.73
N PHE A 43 -5.44 -2.62 0.35
CA PHE A 43 -4.94 -2.36 -0.99
C PHE A 43 -3.43 -2.22 -0.95
N VAL A 44 -2.73 -2.90 -1.86
CA VAL A 44 -1.26 -2.96 -1.85
C VAL A 44 -0.72 -2.40 -3.16
N SER A 45 0.30 -1.56 -3.05
CA SER A 45 1.16 -1.15 -4.15
C SER A 45 2.62 -1.48 -3.78
N ARG A 46 3.46 -1.71 -4.79
CA ARG A 46 4.87 -2.08 -4.59
C ARG A 46 5.77 -0.94 -5.04
N ILE A 47 6.77 -0.64 -4.22
CA ILE A 47 7.87 0.26 -4.56
C ILE A 47 9.09 -0.55 -4.99
N ALA A 48 9.70 -0.18 -6.11
CA ALA A 48 10.95 -0.78 -6.56
C ALA A 48 12.06 -0.48 -5.54
N SER A 49 12.53 -1.53 -4.86
CA SER A 49 13.64 -1.50 -3.92
C SER A 49 14.87 -2.13 -4.56
N GLY A 50 16.06 -1.58 -4.30
CA GLY A 50 17.32 -2.22 -4.70
C GLY A 50 17.46 -3.63 -4.08
N ARG A 51 18.28 -4.49 -4.69
CA ARG A 51 18.62 -5.81 -4.12
C ARG A 51 19.41 -5.69 -2.82
N GLU A 52 20.12 -4.58 -2.65
CA GLU A 52 20.91 -4.25 -1.48
C GLU A 52 20.29 -3.07 -0.75
N VAL A 53 20.30 -3.14 0.58
CA VAL A 53 19.81 -2.10 1.47
C VAL A 53 21.01 -1.24 1.85
N THR A 54 21.21 -0.13 1.14
CA THR A 54 22.23 0.87 1.42
C THR A 54 21.56 2.23 1.66
N PRO A 55 22.23 3.18 2.33
CA PRO A 55 21.71 4.54 2.50
C PRO A 55 21.27 5.18 1.18
N ASP A 56 22.04 4.96 0.11
CA ASP A 56 21.76 5.50 -1.23
C ASP A 56 20.52 4.85 -1.85
N THR A 57 20.43 3.50 -1.84
CA THR A 57 19.28 2.80 -2.43
C THR A 57 17.99 3.06 -1.65
N LEU A 58 18.08 3.32 -0.34
CA LEU A 58 16.95 3.74 0.49
C LEU A 58 16.54 5.19 0.19
N ALA A 59 17.49 6.11 0.01
CA ALA A 59 17.19 7.50 -0.34
C ALA A 59 16.49 7.62 -1.70
N GLU A 60 16.88 6.79 -2.68
CA GLU A 60 16.23 6.72 -3.99
C GLU A 60 14.73 6.37 -3.91
N MET A 61 14.31 5.69 -2.85
CA MET A 61 12.91 5.31 -2.67
C MET A 61 12.00 6.53 -2.46
N GLU A 62 12.51 7.62 -1.90
CA GLU A 62 11.73 8.86 -1.73
C GLU A 62 11.17 9.35 -3.07
N ALA A 63 12.02 9.36 -4.12
CA ALA A 63 11.61 9.76 -5.46
C ALA A 63 10.61 8.79 -6.12
N ARG A 64 10.55 7.53 -5.67
CA ARG A 64 9.69 6.47 -6.21
C ARG A 64 8.37 6.33 -5.45
N LEU A 65 8.27 6.89 -4.24
CA LEU A 65 7.06 6.84 -3.41
C LEU A 65 5.83 7.42 -4.12
N PRO A 66 5.88 8.61 -4.77
CA PRO A 66 4.71 9.18 -5.44
C PRO A 66 4.16 8.28 -6.56
N ALA A 67 5.06 7.67 -7.35
CA ALA A 67 4.65 6.74 -8.42
C ALA A 67 3.98 5.48 -7.84
N SER A 68 4.49 4.96 -6.72
CA SER A 68 3.92 3.79 -6.06
C SER A 68 2.55 4.12 -5.43
N ALA A 69 2.41 5.30 -4.82
CA ALA A 69 1.15 5.77 -4.24
C ALA A 69 0.07 5.97 -5.33
N ALA A 70 0.45 6.49 -6.50
CA ALA A 70 -0.47 6.72 -7.62
C ALA A 70 -1.09 5.42 -8.18
N LEU A 71 -0.48 4.26 -7.95
CA LEU A 71 -1.01 2.96 -8.36
C LEU A 71 -2.12 2.44 -7.43
N LEU A 72 -2.31 3.04 -6.24
CA LEU A 72 -3.44 2.69 -5.38
C LEU A 72 -4.76 3.15 -6.00
N PRO A 73 -5.89 2.44 -5.79
CA PRO A 73 -7.18 2.82 -6.37
C PRO A 73 -7.67 4.20 -5.92
N GLN A 74 -7.88 5.09 -6.90
CA GLN A 74 -8.25 6.50 -6.71
C GLN A 74 -9.77 6.77 -6.62
N ALA A 75 -10.60 5.72 -6.70
CA ALA A 75 -12.07 5.86 -6.78
C ALA A 75 -12.72 6.43 -5.51
N ARG A 76 -12.07 6.27 -4.35
CA ARG A 76 -12.49 6.80 -3.04
C ARG A 76 -11.22 7.15 -2.25
N ALA A 77 -11.33 7.98 -1.22
CA ALA A 77 -10.24 8.23 -0.29
C ALA A 77 -9.90 6.97 0.52
N PHE A 78 -8.67 6.92 1.02
CA PHE A 78 -8.21 5.95 2.02
C PHE A 78 -8.36 6.54 3.41
N ASP A 79 -8.66 5.69 4.39
CA ASP A 79 -8.67 6.09 5.80
C ASP A 79 -7.23 6.18 6.35
N ALA A 80 -6.32 5.38 5.81
CA ALA A 80 -4.89 5.47 6.04
C ALA A 80 -4.09 4.90 4.87
N ILE A 81 -2.87 5.41 4.66
CA ILE A 81 -1.87 4.82 3.78
C ILE A 81 -0.60 4.62 4.61
N GLY A 82 -0.05 3.40 4.59
CA GLY A 82 1.20 3.07 5.26
C GLY A 82 2.33 2.82 4.26
N TYR A 83 3.49 3.42 4.51
CA TYR A 83 4.74 3.02 3.87
C TYR A 83 5.46 1.97 4.73
N ALA A 84 5.57 0.76 4.19
CA ALA A 84 5.97 -0.41 4.95
C ALA A 84 7.46 -0.75 4.77
N CYS A 85 8.32 0.22 5.07
CA CYS A 85 9.77 0.02 5.10
C CYS A 85 10.38 0.80 6.26
N THR A 86 10.70 0.11 7.36
CA THR A 86 11.27 0.74 8.55
C THR A 86 12.61 1.41 8.26
N SER A 87 13.51 0.75 7.53
CA SER A 87 14.82 1.31 7.16
C SER A 87 14.70 2.48 6.20
N GLY A 88 13.79 2.40 5.22
CA GLY A 88 13.48 3.50 4.31
C GLY A 88 12.91 4.70 5.04
N ALA A 89 11.94 4.51 5.93
CA ALA A 89 11.37 5.59 6.74
C ALA A 89 12.40 6.22 7.69
N ALA A 90 13.30 5.42 8.27
CA ALA A 90 14.39 5.92 9.10
C ALA A 90 15.41 6.76 8.31
N GLN A 91 15.73 6.34 7.07
CA GLN A 91 16.70 7.01 6.21
C GLN A 91 16.13 8.28 5.56
N ILE A 92 14.91 8.22 5.02
CA ILE A 92 14.23 9.32 4.33
C ILE A 92 13.68 10.33 5.36
N GLY A 93 13.29 9.84 6.54
CA GLY A 93 12.66 10.61 7.59
C GLY A 93 11.14 10.47 7.57
N PRO A 94 10.48 10.34 8.74
CA PRO A 94 9.06 10.06 8.83
C PRO A 94 8.18 11.16 8.23
N ALA A 95 8.62 12.42 8.28
CA ALA A 95 7.87 13.54 7.72
C ALA A 95 7.82 13.54 6.18
N ALA A 96 8.83 12.96 5.53
CA ALA A 96 8.92 12.89 4.07
C ALA A 96 8.19 11.67 3.48
N VAL A 97 7.83 10.68 4.31
CA VAL A 97 7.09 9.47 3.89
C VAL A 97 5.64 9.45 4.38
N ALA A 98 5.20 10.47 5.14
CA ALA A 98 3.86 10.59 5.70
C ALA A 98 2.88 11.33 4.77
#